data_AF-A0A1G8XS04-F1
#
_entry.id   AF-A0A1G8XS04-F1
#
_cell.length_a   1.000
_cell.length_b   1.000
_cell.length_c   1.000
_cell.angle_alpha   90.00
_cell.angle_beta   90.00
_cell.angle_gamma   90.00
#
_symmetry.space_group_name_H-M   'P 1'
#
loop_
_entity.id
_entity.type
_entity.pdbx_description
1 polymer ?
#
loop_
_entity_poly.entity_id
_entity_poly.type
_entity_poly.pdbx_seq_one_letter_code
_entity_poly.pdbx_strand_id
1 'polypeptide(L)'
;MKTLSLYFLFFSLTAICQTVEMQRNENIIDEKYVSDSKIQTQFIILNLNTQKDFSVFAESTSDSIFSIFVSNNLKDSISLSKQDWHLYIIQEAKNKEGDWKPIEYWKNSWCGNSYLSQTLKSNEIIKTESKAYKGIFKTEIRFKLLLNSKNYYSNAIKGEIDPNQFDFNDSIKDKSGYDNYSKRAGNKTAEKMIFLESSGMREYTEKNKKYVAWLTKKAKKRNKAK
;
A
#
# COMPACT_ATOMS: atom_id res chain seq x y z
N MET A 1 69.57 14.05 -6.31
CA MET A 1 68.50 13.10 -5.93
C MET A 1 67.22 13.90 -5.69
N LYS A 2 66.24 13.81 -6.61
CA LYS A 2 64.90 14.39 -6.41
C LYS A 2 63.95 13.25 -6.08
N THR A 3 63.38 13.24 -4.89
CA THR A 3 62.30 12.34 -4.48
C THR A 3 60.97 12.91 -4.97
N LEU A 4 60.29 12.19 -5.86
CA LEU A 4 58.94 12.49 -6.32
C LEU A 4 57.96 11.83 -5.34
N SER A 5 57.25 12.63 -4.54
CA SER A 5 56.22 12.13 -3.63
C SER A 5 54.90 11.95 -4.39
N LEU A 6 54.44 10.71 -4.50
CA LEU A 6 53.19 10.34 -5.16
C LEU A 6 52.03 10.46 -4.15
N TYR A 7 51.22 11.51 -4.27
CA TYR A 7 50.00 11.64 -3.48
C TYR A 7 48.88 10.81 -4.09
N PHE A 8 48.54 9.69 -3.45
CA PHE A 8 47.30 8.95 -3.72
C PHE A 8 46.11 9.68 -3.07
N LEU A 9 45.31 10.34 -3.89
CA LEU A 9 44.00 10.87 -3.50
C LEU A 9 43.00 9.71 -3.43
N PHE A 10 42.71 9.24 -2.21
CA PHE A 10 41.55 8.39 -1.95
C PHE A 10 40.29 9.26 -2.08
N PHE A 11 39.64 9.20 -3.24
CA PHE A 11 38.31 9.76 -3.43
C PHE A 11 37.31 8.75 -2.83
N SER A 12 36.98 8.89 -1.54
CA SER A 12 35.90 8.11 -0.94
C SER A 12 34.59 8.61 -1.52
N LEU A 13 34.04 7.86 -2.48
CA LEU A 13 32.70 8.07 -3.00
C LEU A 13 31.71 7.68 -1.90
N THR A 14 31.40 8.60 -0.97
CA THR A 14 30.24 8.42 -0.10
C THR A 14 29.01 8.59 -0.99
N ALA A 15 28.49 7.47 -1.48
CA ALA A 15 27.15 7.44 -2.03
C ALA A 15 26.23 7.97 -0.93
N ILE A 16 25.73 9.19 -1.10
CA ILE A 16 24.65 9.73 -0.29
C ILE A 16 23.43 8.89 -0.66
N CYS A 17 23.29 7.74 -0.02
CA CYS A 17 22.07 6.97 -0.06
C CYS A 17 21.05 7.86 0.66
N GLN A 18 20.20 8.55 -0.11
CA GLN A 18 19.09 9.29 0.47
C GLN A 18 18.27 8.29 1.26
N THR A 19 18.17 8.50 2.58
CA THR A 19 17.35 7.65 3.44
C THR A 19 15.90 7.81 3.00
N VAL A 20 15.32 6.72 2.51
CA VAL A 20 13.93 6.74 2.04
C VAL A 20 13.04 6.46 3.25
N GLU A 21 12.30 7.46 3.71
CA GLU A 21 11.20 7.24 4.67
C GLU A 21 10.10 6.39 4.03
N MET A 22 9.16 5.89 4.83
CA MET A 22 7.95 5.24 4.31
C MET A 22 7.24 6.14 3.28
N GLN A 23 6.92 5.60 2.11
CA GLN A 23 6.32 6.36 1.02
C GLN A 23 4.82 6.13 0.93
N ARG A 24 4.11 7.09 0.31
CA ARG A 24 2.73 6.88 -0.09
C ARG A 24 2.71 5.83 -1.20
N ASN A 25 1.73 4.94 -1.20
CA ASN A 25 1.46 4.11 -2.36
C ASN A 25 1.01 4.98 -3.56
N GLU A 26 1.59 4.71 -4.74
CA GLU A 26 1.33 5.42 -5.99
C GLU A 26 0.95 4.46 -7.14
N ASN A 27 0.44 3.27 -6.79
CA ASN A 27 0.13 2.24 -7.77
C ASN A 27 -1.11 2.61 -8.59
N ILE A 28 -0.99 2.58 -9.91
CA ILE A 28 -2.08 2.88 -10.84
C ILE A 28 -2.43 1.62 -11.64
N ILE A 29 -3.72 1.35 -11.85
CA ILE A 29 -4.16 0.23 -12.70
C ILE A 29 -3.76 0.52 -14.15
N ASP A 30 -3.13 -0.47 -14.80
CA ASP A 30 -2.91 -0.45 -16.24
C ASP A 30 -4.19 -0.89 -16.96
N GLU A 31 -4.98 0.08 -17.42
CA GLU A 31 -6.26 -0.16 -18.09
C GLU A 31 -6.13 -0.81 -19.46
N LYS A 32 -4.94 -0.76 -20.07
CA LYS A 32 -4.67 -1.34 -21.39
C LYS A 32 -4.06 -2.74 -21.28
N TYR A 33 -3.79 -3.21 -20.07
CA TYR A 33 -3.21 -4.52 -19.85
C TYR A 33 -4.14 -5.63 -20.34
N VAL A 34 -3.57 -6.54 -21.12
CA VAL A 34 -4.19 -7.80 -21.51
C VAL A 34 -3.28 -8.92 -21.03
N SER A 35 -3.81 -9.84 -20.23
CA SER A 35 -3.03 -10.94 -19.67
C SER A 35 -2.49 -11.88 -20.76
N ASP A 36 -1.22 -12.24 -20.66
CA ASP A 36 -0.63 -13.30 -21.47
C ASP A 36 -0.87 -14.70 -20.87
N SER A 37 -0.50 -15.73 -21.62
CA SER A 37 -0.67 -17.14 -21.22
C SER A 37 0.17 -17.53 -20.00
N LYS A 38 1.33 -16.89 -19.79
CA LYS A 38 2.20 -17.12 -18.63
C LYS A 38 1.47 -16.68 -17.37
N ILE A 39 0.96 -15.46 -17.33
CA ILE A 39 0.25 -14.91 -16.17
C ILE A 39 -1.05 -15.67 -15.91
N GLN A 40 -1.80 -16.03 -16.96
CA GLN A 40 -2.99 -16.88 -16.82
C GLN A 40 -2.66 -18.23 -16.16
N THR A 41 -1.59 -18.88 -16.60
CA THR A 41 -1.15 -20.17 -16.03
C THR A 41 -0.76 -20.03 -14.56
N GLN A 42 -0.08 -18.94 -14.17
CA GLN A 42 0.24 -18.68 -12.76
C GLN A 42 -1.02 -18.57 -11.91
N PHE A 43 -2.06 -17.89 -12.38
CA PHE A 43 -3.33 -17.81 -11.66
C PHE A 43 -4.05 -19.15 -11.57
N ILE A 44 -4.04 -19.96 -12.62
CA ILE A 44 -4.60 -21.33 -12.56
C ILE A 44 -3.91 -22.13 -11.44
N ILE A 45 -2.57 -22.11 -11.39
CA ILE A 45 -1.80 -22.83 -10.37
C ILE A 45 -2.09 -22.28 -8.96
N LEU A 46 -2.14 -20.95 -8.79
CA LEU A 46 -2.45 -20.32 -7.51
C LEU A 46 -3.86 -20.66 -7.03
N ASN A 47 -4.84 -20.69 -7.94
CA ASN A 47 -6.24 -20.94 -7.62
C ASN A 47 -6.52 -22.42 -7.31
N LEU A 48 -5.81 -23.35 -7.96
CA LEU A 48 -5.88 -24.78 -7.61
C LEU A 48 -5.45 -25.02 -6.15
N ASN A 49 -4.51 -24.23 -5.66
CA ASN A 49 -3.95 -24.38 -4.32
C ASN A 49 -4.65 -23.51 -3.26
N THR A 50 -5.41 -22.50 -3.69
CA THR A 50 -6.00 -21.52 -2.79
C THR A 50 -7.46 -21.25 -3.17
N GLN A 51 -8.40 -21.73 -2.36
CA GLN A 51 -9.84 -21.46 -2.52
C GLN A 51 -10.18 -20.02 -2.10
N LYS A 52 -9.56 -19.02 -2.73
CA LYS A 52 -9.73 -17.60 -2.42
C LYS A 52 -10.63 -16.93 -3.45
N ASP A 53 -11.46 -16.00 -2.98
CA ASP A 53 -12.30 -15.14 -3.84
C ASP A 53 -11.45 -14.34 -4.85
N PHE A 54 -10.26 -13.90 -4.42
CA PHE A 54 -9.30 -13.17 -5.22
C PHE A 54 -7.89 -13.70 -5.01
N SER A 55 -7.11 -13.69 -6.08
CA SER A 55 -5.70 -14.04 -6.05
C SER A 55 -4.85 -12.81 -6.39
N VAL A 56 -3.72 -12.67 -5.70
CA VAL A 56 -2.73 -11.63 -5.96
C VAL A 56 -1.41 -12.32 -6.28
N PHE A 57 -0.78 -11.91 -7.37
CA PHE A 57 0.53 -12.40 -7.80
C PHE A 57 1.45 -11.21 -8.05
N ALA A 58 2.73 -11.33 -7.71
CA ALA A 58 3.71 -10.30 -7.97
C ALA A 58 5.02 -10.90 -8.50
N GLU A 59 5.63 -10.19 -9.45
CA GLU A 59 6.98 -10.49 -9.96
C GLU A 59 7.80 -9.22 -10.15
N SER A 60 9.13 -9.35 -10.04
CA SER A 60 10.05 -8.27 -10.42
C SER A 60 10.15 -8.26 -11.94
N THR A 61 9.74 -7.16 -12.57
CA THR A 61 9.84 -6.99 -14.03
C THR A 61 11.08 -6.19 -14.42
N SER A 62 11.63 -5.40 -13.49
CA SER A 62 12.94 -4.79 -13.60
C SER A 62 13.56 -4.60 -12.22
N ASP A 63 14.77 -4.03 -12.18
CA ASP A 63 15.43 -3.63 -10.94
C ASP A 63 14.66 -2.56 -10.15
N SER A 64 13.73 -1.85 -10.79
CA SER A 64 13.02 -0.70 -10.20
C SER A 64 11.50 -0.87 -10.15
N ILE A 65 10.97 -1.97 -10.70
CA ILE A 65 9.52 -2.17 -10.86
C ILE A 65 9.13 -3.59 -10.45
N PHE A 66 8.12 -3.66 -9.61
CA PHE A 66 7.32 -4.85 -9.38
C PHE A 66 6.01 -4.74 -10.16
N SER A 67 5.69 -5.77 -10.94
CA SER A 67 4.35 -5.93 -11.50
C SER A 67 3.49 -6.74 -10.56
N ILE A 68 2.28 -6.25 -10.31
CA ILE A 68 1.30 -6.86 -9.42
C ILE A 68 0.05 -7.16 -10.23
N PHE A 69 -0.41 -8.38 -10.11
CA PHE A 69 -1.58 -8.87 -10.82
C PHE A 69 -2.65 -9.28 -9.82
N VAL A 70 -3.90 -8.97 -10.13
CA VAL A 70 -5.05 -9.34 -9.32
C VAL A 70 -6.07 -10.04 -10.20
N SER A 71 -6.51 -11.23 -9.79
CA SER A 71 -7.54 -12.00 -10.49
C SER A 71 -8.81 -12.13 -9.65
N ASN A 72 -9.96 -11.98 -10.30
CA ASN A 72 -11.27 -12.30 -9.74
C ASN A 72 -11.58 -13.79 -9.96
N ASN A 73 -11.56 -14.59 -8.90
CA ASN A 73 -11.83 -16.04 -9.00
C ASN A 73 -13.31 -16.37 -8.80
N LEU A 74 -14.16 -15.38 -8.55
CA LEU A 74 -15.59 -15.57 -8.42
C LEU A 74 -16.19 -15.85 -9.80
N LYS A 75 -17.35 -16.52 -9.81
CA LYS A 75 -18.15 -16.73 -11.03
C LYS A 75 -18.77 -15.42 -11.55
N ASP A 76 -18.95 -14.46 -10.66
CA ASP A 76 -19.59 -13.18 -10.96
C ASP A 76 -18.57 -12.05 -11.14
N SER A 77 -18.97 -11.04 -11.91
CA SER A 77 -18.22 -9.78 -12.01
C SER A 77 -18.35 -9.00 -10.71
N ILE A 78 -17.28 -8.31 -10.31
CA ILE A 78 -17.28 -7.44 -9.14
C ILE A 78 -16.90 -6.01 -9.48
N SER A 79 -17.49 -5.08 -8.74
CA SER A 79 -17.14 -3.67 -8.80
C SER A 79 -15.93 -3.42 -7.89
N LEU A 80 -14.79 -3.13 -8.49
CA LEU A 80 -13.61 -2.67 -7.76
C LEU A 80 -13.82 -1.22 -7.34
N SER A 81 -13.91 -0.99 -6.04
CA SER A 81 -13.80 0.35 -5.50
C SER A 81 -12.37 0.83 -5.71
N LYS A 82 -12.17 1.80 -6.61
CA LYS A 82 -10.89 2.49 -6.82
C LYS A 82 -11.02 3.95 -6.44
N GLN A 83 -9.96 4.50 -5.86
CA GLN A 83 -9.87 5.93 -5.59
C GLN A 83 -8.78 6.52 -6.49
N ASP A 84 -9.15 7.45 -7.37
CA ASP A 84 -8.24 8.07 -8.34
C ASP A 84 -7.43 7.03 -9.15
N TRP A 85 -8.08 5.93 -9.57
CA TRP A 85 -7.47 4.79 -10.29
C TRP A 85 -6.49 3.92 -9.50
N HIS A 86 -6.32 4.18 -8.21
CA HIS A 86 -5.48 3.36 -7.35
C HIS A 86 -6.32 2.25 -6.69
N LEU A 87 -5.80 1.01 -6.72
CA LEU A 87 -6.30 -0.08 -5.88
C LEU A 87 -5.80 0.12 -4.46
N TYR A 88 -6.61 -0.21 -3.46
CA TYR A 88 -6.17 -0.21 -2.06
C TYR A 88 -5.12 -1.31 -1.83
N ILE A 89 -3.89 -1.04 -2.22
CA ILE A 89 -2.76 -1.93 -2.12
C ILE A 89 -1.58 -1.18 -1.52
N ILE A 90 -0.81 -1.85 -0.65
CA ILE A 90 0.45 -1.33 -0.12
C ILE A 90 1.50 -2.43 -0.13
N GLN A 91 2.76 -2.03 -0.19
CA GLN A 91 3.88 -2.93 -0.02
C GLN A 91 4.18 -3.20 1.47
N GLU A 92 4.49 -4.46 1.78
CA GLU A 92 5.00 -4.91 3.07
C GLU A 92 6.33 -5.63 2.89
N ALA A 93 7.19 -5.54 3.90
CA ALA A 93 8.47 -6.24 3.96
C ALA A 93 8.60 -7.01 5.26
N LYS A 94 9.38 -8.09 5.26
CA LYS A 94 9.81 -8.71 6.52
C LYS A 94 10.83 -7.83 7.22
N ASN A 95 10.64 -7.56 8.50
CA ASN A 95 11.65 -6.93 9.36
C ASN A 95 12.74 -7.95 9.77
N LYS A 96 13.67 -7.54 10.63
CA LYS A 96 14.76 -8.39 11.12
C LYS A 96 14.26 -9.60 11.92
N GLU A 97 13.09 -9.46 12.53
CA GLU A 97 12.41 -10.50 13.32
C GLU A 97 11.61 -11.46 12.44
N GLY A 98 11.48 -11.18 11.13
CA GLY A 98 10.73 -12.00 10.18
C GLY A 98 9.23 -11.66 10.09
N ASP A 99 8.78 -10.63 10.80
CA ASP A 99 7.42 -10.12 10.77
C ASP A 99 7.17 -9.24 9.55
N TRP A 100 6.01 -9.41 8.92
CA TRP A 100 5.55 -8.51 7.87
C TRP A 100 5.15 -7.16 8.45
N LYS A 101 5.76 -6.08 7.94
CA LYS A 101 5.47 -4.70 8.31
C LYS A 101 5.22 -3.85 7.06
N PRO A 102 4.31 -2.86 7.12
CA PRO A 102 4.12 -1.91 6.03
C PRO A 102 5.40 -1.09 5.82
N ILE A 103 5.73 -0.86 4.55
CA ILE A 103 6.78 0.07 4.10
C ILE A 103 6.21 1.15 3.17
N GLU A 104 4.90 1.09 2.96
CA GLU A 104 4.09 2.10 2.30
C GLU A 104 2.83 2.37 3.12
N TYR A 105 2.25 3.55 2.93
CA TYR A 105 0.96 3.91 3.50
C TYR A 105 -0.03 4.38 2.43
N TRP A 106 -1.31 4.20 2.73
CA TRP A 106 -2.42 4.68 1.94
C TRP A 106 -2.84 6.08 2.35
N LYS A 107 -3.18 6.91 1.36
CA LYS A 107 -3.79 8.23 1.57
C LYS A 107 -5.11 8.30 0.83
N ASN A 108 -6.21 8.43 1.58
CA ASN A 108 -7.51 8.65 0.97
C ASN A 108 -7.65 10.11 0.51
N SER A 109 -8.31 10.30 -0.62
CA SER A 109 -8.65 11.57 -1.21
C SER A 109 -9.86 12.15 -0.47
N TRP A 110 -9.78 13.44 -0.16
CA TRP A 110 -10.83 14.16 0.56
C TRP A 110 -11.99 14.55 -0.37
N CYS A 111 -11.80 14.52 -1.70
CA CYS A 111 -12.82 14.87 -2.68
C CYS A 111 -13.72 13.67 -3.01
N GLY A 112 -15.04 13.86 -2.87
CA GLY A 112 -16.06 12.85 -3.15
C GLY A 112 -16.20 12.43 -4.63
N ASN A 113 -15.49 13.09 -5.55
CA ASN A 113 -15.56 12.84 -6.99
C ASN A 113 -14.52 11.83 -7.49
N SER A 114 -13.66 11.31 -6.61
CA SER A 114 -12.52 10.45 -6.93
C SER A 114 -12.82 8.95 -6.94
N TYR A 115 -14.07 8.57 -6.70
CA TYR A 115 -14.48 7.17 -6.61
C TYR A 115 -15.06 6.72 -7.94
N LEU A 116 -14.25 6.02 -8.73
CA LEU A 116 -14.69 5.34 -9.93
C LEU A 116 -14.82 3.85 -9.62
N SER A 117 -15.67 3.15 -10.38
CA SER A 117 -15.73 1.70 -10.32
C SER A 117 -15.22 1.10 -11.60
N GLN A 118 -14.43 0.04 -11.48
CA GLN A 118 -14.07 -0.83 -12.60
C GLN A 118 -14.73 -2.17 -12.36
N THR A 119 -15.46 -2.65 -13.35
CA THR A 119 -15.97 -4.02 -13.32
C THR A 119 -14.82 -4.95 -13.65
N LEU A 120 -14.47 -5.83 -12.71
CA LEU A 120 -13.55 -6.94 -12.93
C LEU A 120 -14.39 -8.20 -13.14
N LYS A 121 -14.43 -8.71 -14.37
CA LYS A 121 -15.19 -9.91 -14.73
C LYS A 121 -14.60 -11.16 -14.09
N SER A 122 -15.38 -12.24 -14.08
CA SER A 122 -14.89 -13.54 -13.66
C SER A 122 -13.64 -13.94 -14.45
N ASN A 123 -12.60 -14.37 -13.74
CA ASN A 123 -11.27 -14.73 -14.21
C ASN A 123 -10.50 -13.62 -14.94
N GLU A 124 -11.01 -12.38 -14.93
CA GLU A 124 -10.27 -11.24 -15.47
C GLU A 124 -9.10 -10.90 -14.55
N ILE A 125 -7.99 -10.49 -15.17
CA ILE A 125 -6.74 -10.17 -14.51
C ILE A 125 -6.43 -8.71 -14.82
N ILE A 126 -6.24 -7.92 -13.76
CA ILE A 126 -5.71 -6.55 -13.88
C ILE A 126 -4.27 -6.51 -13.42
N LYS A 127 -3.54 -5.52 -13.94
CA LYS A 127 -2.16 -5.24 -13.58
C LYS A 127 -2.06 -3.86 -12.94
N THR A 128 -1.18 -3.75 -11.95
CA THR A 128 -0.66 -2.48 -11.47
C THR A 128 0.85 -2.62 -11.25
N GLU A 129 1.56 -1.50 -11.21
CA GLU A 129 2.99 -1.47 -10.99
C GLU A 129 3.29 -0.74 -9.69
N SER A 130 4.36 -1.17 -9.02
CA SER A 130 4.86 -0.56 -7.80
C SER A 130 6.38 -0.46 -7.86
N LYS A 131 6.91 0.49 -7.11
CA LYS A 131 8.35 0.71 -7.04
C LYS A 131 9.03 -0.49 -6.39
N ALA A 132 10.06 -1.02 -7.04
CA ALA A 132 11.05 -1.83 -6.36
C ALA A 132 12.06 -0.89 -5.69
N TYR A 133 11.91 -0.72 -4.38
CA TYR A 133 12.82 0.12 -3.60
C TYR A 133 14.24 -0.45 -3.64
N LYS A 134 15.18 0.44 -3.36
CA LYS A 134 16.60 0.13 -3.23
C LYS A 134 17.02 0.49 -1.81
N GLY A 135 17.90 -0.32 -1.24
CA GLY A 135 18.48 -0.04 0.06
C GLY A 135 19.38 -1.16 0.51
N ILE A 136 19.98 -1.00 1.69
CA ILE A 136 20.98 -1.93 2.20
C ILE A 136 20.37 -3.20 2.81
N PHE A 137 19.07 -3.18 3.13
CA PHE A 137 18.40 -4.27 3.81
C PHE A 137 17.69 -5.18 2.82
N LYS A 138 18.31 -6.34 2.54
CA LYS A 138 17.75 -7.41 1.71
C LYS A 138 16.67 -8.15 2.50
N THR A 139 15.48 -8.26 1.93
CA THR A 139 14.33 -8.85 2.60
C THR A 139 13.37 -9.52 1.60
N GLU A 140 12.29 -10.09 2.12
CA GLU A 140 11.14 -10.51 1.34
C GLU A 140 10.08 -9.42 1.36
N ILE A 141 9.52 -9.19 0.19
CA ILE A 141 8.47 -8.22 -0.10
C ILE A 141 7.19 -8.97 -0.44
N ARG A 142 6.04 -8.42 -0.04
CA ARG A 142 4.72 -8.82 -0.53
C ARG A 142 3.83 -7.60 -0.68
N PHE A 143 2.73 -7.77 -1.40
CA PHE A 143 1.71 -6.75 -1.54
C PHE A 143 0.45 -7.16 -0.77
N LYS A 144 -0.08 -6.23 0.02
CA LYS A 144 -1.33 -6.38 0.77
C LYS A 144 -2.42 -5.58 0.08
N LEU A 145 -3.38 -6.29 -0.51
CA LEU A 145 -4.58 -5.73 -1.14
C LEU A 145 -5.75 -5.76 -0.13
N LEU A 146 -6.43 -4.64 0.04
CA LEU A 146 -7.70 -4.56 0.76
C LEU A 146 -8.86 -4.52 -0.24
N LEU A 147 -9.70 -5.55 -0.24
CA LEU A 147 -10.87 -5.63 -1.10
C LEU A 147 -12.06 -6.21 -0.31
N ASN A 148 -13.21 -5.54 -0.36
CA ASN A 148 -14.44 -5.94 0.35
C ASN A 148 -14.21 -6.25 1.84
N SER A 149 -13.43 -5.40 2.53
CA SER A 149 -13.04 -5.57 3.94
C SER A 149 -12.27 -6.86 4.26
N LYS A 150 -11.64 -7.48 3.25
CA LYS A 150 -10.72 -8.61 3.41
C LYS A 150 -9.35 -8.25 2.86
N ASN A 151 -8.30 -8.75 3.50
CA ASN A 151 -6.93 -8.62 3.02
C ASN A 151 -6.54 -9.83 2.18
N TYR A 152 -5.97 -9.57 1.00
CA TYR A 152 -5.37 -10.56 0.12
C TYR A 152 -3.88 -10.24 -0.03
N TYR A 153 -3.06 -11.27 -0.15
CA TYR A 153 -1.60 -11.14 -0.15
C TYR A 153 -1.02 -11.79 -1.41
N SER A 154 0.00 -11.14 -1.99
CA SER A 154 0.81 -11.74 -3.04
C SER A 154 1.69 -12.88 -2.50
N ASN A 155 2.33 -13.60 -3.41
CA ASN A 155 3.55 -14.35 -3.11
C ASN A 155 4.65 -13.44 -2.55
N ALA A 156 5.58 -14.03 -1.80
CA ALA A 156 6.79 -13.36 -1.38
C ALA A 156 7.77 -13.26 -2.56
N ILE A 157 8.37 -12.09 -2.74
CA ILE A 157 9.41 -11.82 -3.73
C ILE A 157 10.64 -11.24 -3.03
N LYS A 158 11.83 -11.49 -3.56
CA LYS A 158 13.05 -10.88 -3.01
C LYS A 158 13.08 -9.39 -3.35
N GLY A 159 13.54 -8.58 -2.42
CA GLY A 159 13.68 -7.14 -2.62
C GLY A 159 14.63 -6.51 -1.62
N GLU A 160 14.77 -5.20 -1.75
CA GLU A 160 15.65 -4.38 -0.93
C GLU A 160 14.90 -3.14 -0.47
N ILE A 161 15.19 -2.70 0.75
CA ILE A 161 14.63 -1.48 1.32
C ILE A 161 15.67 -0.74 2.15
N ASP A 162 15.41 0.54 2.37
CA ASP A 162 16.00 1.26 3.49
C ASP A 162 15.24 0.86 4.78
N PRO A 163 15.92 0.45 5.88
CA PRO A 163 15.26 0.17 7.15
C PRO A 163 14.35 1.29 7.66
N ASN A 164 14.65 2.55 7.35
CA ASN A 164 13.85 3.71 7.75
C ASN A 164 12.46 3.71 7.07
N GLN A 165 12.23 2.88 6.04
CA GLN A 165 10.91 2.71 5.45
C GLN A 165 9.91 2.02 6.41
N PHE A 166 10.38 1.35 7.47
CA PHE A 166 9.51 0.83 8.52
C PHE A 166 9.02 1.91 9.49
N ASP A 167 9.66 3.08 9.52
CA ASP A 167 9.37 4.11 10.50
C ASP A 167 8.11 4.89 10.14
N PHE A 168 7.13 4.85 11.04
CA PHE A 168 5.90 5.65 10.96
C PHE A 168 6.00 6.88 11.88
N ASN A 169 6.47 7.99 11.31
CA ASN A 169 6.76 9.24 12.02
C ASN A 169 5.70 10.34 11.77
N ASP A 170 5.89 11.51 12.39
CA ASP A 170 4.94 12.62 12.30
C ASP A 170 4.84 13.21 10.88
N SER A 171 5.94 13.22 10.11
CA SER A 171 5.93 13.63 8.68
C SER A 171 4.95 12.77 7.88
N ILE A 172 4.86 11.47 8.16
CA ILE A 172 3.92 10.57 7.48
C ILE A 172 2.49 10.78 7.97
N LYS A 173 2.29 11.02 9.28
CA LYS A 173 0.95 11.32 9.84
C LYS A 173 0.33 12.54 9.17
N ASP A 174 1.10 13.62 9.05
CA ASP A 174 0.68 14.88 8.42
C ASP A 174 0.28 14.64 6.96
N LYS A 175 1.07 13.87 6.21
CA LYS A 175 0.86 13.62 4.78
C LYS A 175 -0.29 12.65 4.48
N SER A 176 -0.57 11.69 5.36
CA SER A 176 -1.53 10.60 5.15
C SER A 176 -2.98 10.95 5.48
N GLY A 177 -3.22 12.12 6.08
CA GLY A 177 -4.54 12.47 6.62
C GLY A 177 -4.85 11.73 7.93
N TYR A 178 -3.83 11.17 8.58
CA TYR A 178 -3.91 10.44 9.84
C TYR A 178 -4.68 11.22 10.91
N ASP A 179 -4.39 12.51 11.06
CA ASP A 179 -4.98 13.35 12.10
C ASP A 179 -6.50 13.47 11.98
N ASN A 180 -7.02 13.49 10.76
CA ASN A 180 -8.46 13.51 10.53
C ASN A 180 -9.11 12.21 11.01
N TYR A 181 -8.48 11.07 10.73
CA TYR A 181 -8.95 9.77 11.22
C TYR A 181 -8.81 9.67 12.73
N SER A 182 -7.67 10.08 13.27
CA SER A 182 -7.37 10.03 14.69
C SER A 182 -8.36 10.88 15.49
N LYS A 183 -8.63 12.11 15.05
CA LYS A 183 -9.61 13.00 15.70
C LYS A 183 -11.01 12.39 15.77
N ARG A 184 -11.41 11.61 14.77
CA ARG A 184 -12.75 11.04 14.64
C ARG A 184 -12.89 9.65 15.27
N ALA A 185 -11.82 8.86 15.30
CA ALA A 185 -11.86 7.43 15.62
C ALA A 185 -10.69 6.93 16.50
N GLY A 186 -9.73 7.78 16.82
CA GLY A 186 -8.54 7.48 17.60
C GLY A 186 -7.38 6.88 16.78
N ASN A 187 -6.16 6.99 17.32
CA ASN A 187 -4.90 6.60 16.69
C ASN A 187 -4.92 5.17 16.12
N LYS A 188 -5.34 4.18 16.92
CA LYS A 188 -5.37 2.77 16.50
C LYS A 188 -6.25 2.55 15.25
N THR A 189 -7.36 3.25 15.13
CA THR A 189 -8.22 3.14 13.95
C THR A 189 -7.65 3.93 12.77
N ALA A 190 -6.97 5.04 13.02
CA ALA A 190 -6.26 5.79 11.98
C ALA A 190 -5.13 4.94 11.35
N GLU A 191 -4.32 4.25 12.15
CA GLU A 191 -3.28 3.32 11.67
C GLU A 191 -3.88 2.23 10.79
N LYS A 192 -4.97 1.60 11.25
CA LYS A 192 -5.70 0.60 10.46
C LYS A 192 -6.18 1.13 9.11
N MET A 193 -6.58 2.40 9.04
CA MET A 193 -7.03 3.01 7.79
C MET A 193 -5.88 3.22 6.81
N ILE A 194 -4.75 3.77 7.27
CA ILE A 194 -3.61 4.06 6.39
C ILE A 194 -2.82 2.81 6.01
N PHE A 195 -2.84 1.76 6.84
CA PHE A 195 -2.19 0.48 6.55
C PHE A 195 -3.15 -0.57 6.00
N LEU A 196 -4.33 -0.16 5.56
CA LEU A 196 -5.30 -1.00 4.85
C LEU A 196 -5.69 -2.28 5.59
N GLU A 197 -5.86 -2.18 6.91
CA GLU A 197 -6.34 -3.29 7.72
C GLU A 197 -7.84 -3.55 7.44
N SER A 198 -8.21 -4.81 7.23
CA SER A 198 -9.60 -5.27 6.97
C SER A 198 -10.65 -4.68 7.92
N SER A 199 -10.31 -4.52 9.20
CA SER A 199 -11.21 -3.95 10.21
C SER A 199 -11.30 -2.42 10.22
N GLY A 200 -10.35 -1.73 9.57
CA GLY A 200 -10.15 -0.29 9.67
C GLY A 200 -11.37 0.53 9.26
N MET A 201 -11.92 0.28 8.06
CA MET A 201 -13.05 1.04 7.53
C MET A 201 -14.32 0.90 8.37
N ARG A 202 -14.61 -0.32 8.84
CA ARG A 202 -15.78 -0.59 9.70
C ARG A 202 -15.64 0.14 11.03
N GLU A 203 -14.48 -0.01 11.70
CA GLU A 203 -14.21 0.66 12.97
C GLU A 203 -14.26 2.18 12.84
N TYR A 204 -13.70 2.72 11.75
CA TYR A 204 -13.75 4.15 11.47
C TYR A 204 -15.19 4.62 11.29
N THR A 205 -15.99 3.91 10.51
CA THR A 205 -17.40 4.27 10.24
C THR A 205 -18.23 4.31 11.52
N GLU A 206 -18.12 3.30 12.36
CA GLU A 206 -18.83 3.21 13.63
C GLU A 206 -18.44 4.36 14.59
N LYS A 207 -17.14 4.63 14.73
CA LYS A 207 -16.65 5.67 15.63
C LYS A 207 -16.93 7.08 15.08
N ASN A 208 -16.75 7.30 13.79
CA ASN A 208 -17.05 8.57 13.14
C ASN A 208 -18.55 8.91 13.26
N LYS A 209 -19.46 7.93 13.16
CA LYS A 209 -20.90 8.14 13.41
C LYS A 209 -21.16 8.66 14.82
N LYS A 210 -20.51 8.09 15.83
CA LYS A 210 -20.59 8.55 17.23
C LYS A 210 -20.02 9.96 17.40
N TYR A 211 -18.87 10.24 16.78
CA TYR A 211 -18.23 11.55 16.81
C TYR A 211 -19.10 12.65 16.18
N VAL A 212 -19.69 12.40 15.00
CA VAL A 212 -20.60 13.34 14.34
C VAL A 212 -21.85 13.58 15.19
N ALA A 213 -22.46 12.52 15.74
CA ALA A 213 -23.62 12.67 16.63
C ALA A 213 -23.30 13.52 17.88
N TRP A 214 -22.10 13.38 18.43
CA TRP A 214 -21.63 14.22 19.54
C TRP A 214 -21.49 15.69 19.13
N LEU A 215 -20.89 15.98 17.96
CA LEU A 215 -20.79 17.34 17.43
C LEU A 215 -22.16 18.00 17.25
N THR A 216 -23.13 17.28 16.67
CA THR A 216 -24.49 17.76 16.49
C THR A 216 -25.16 18.09 17.83
N LYS A 217 -25.01 17.23 18.84
CA LYS A 217 -25.53 17.49 20.20
C LYS A 217 -24.88 18.73 20.83
N LYS A 218 -23.56 18.88 20.69
CA LYS A 218 -22.81 20.04 21.21
C LYS A 218 -23.24 21.35 20.55
N ALA A 219 -23.44 21.35 19.23
CA ALA A 219 -23.92 22.51 18.48
C ALA A 219 -25.34 22.92 18.90
N LYS A 220 -26.27 21.96 19.05
CA LYS A 220 -27.63 22.23 19.53
C LYS A 220 -27.65 22.84 20.93
N LYS A 221 -26.79 22.38 21.85
CA LYS A 221 -26.68 22.97 23.21
C LYS A 221 -26.22 24.42 23.17
N ARG A 222 -25.23 24.75 22.32
CA ARG A 222 -24.73 26.13 22.15
C ARG A 222 -25.79 27.07 21.59
N ASN A 223 -26.60 26.62 20.64
CA ASN A 223 -27.66 27.44 20.05
C ASN A 223 -28.87 27.65 20.98
N LYS A 224 -29.06 26.80 22.00
CA LYS A 224 -30.09 26.99 23.03
C LYS A 224 -29.65 27.89 24.19
N ALA A 225 -28.36 28.18 24.30
CA ALA A 225 -27.77 29.03 25.34
C ALA A 225 -27.49 30.47 24.85
N LYS A 226 -27.88 30.76 23.61
CA LYS A 226 -27.94 32.10 23.02
C LYS A 226 -29.40 32.50 22.90
#